data_AF-A0A2W6MW90-F1
#
_entry.id   AF-A0A2W6MW90-F1
#
_cell.length_a   1.000
_cell.length_b   1.000
_cell.length_c   1.000
_cell.angle_alpha   90.00
_cell.angle_beta   90.00
_cell.angle_gamma   90.00
#
_symmetry.space_group_name_H-M   'P 1'
#
loop_
_entity.id
_entity.type
_entity.pdbx_description
1 polymer ?
#
loop_
_entity_poly.entity_id
_entity_poly.type
_entity_poly.pdbx_seq_one_letter_code
_entity_poly.pdbx_strand_id
1 'polypeptide(L)'
;MAKIFDLSSVGFIKRITLGQKDTKSVYTEEQAKQDMEFLNKCLNNFPKGHIIACEKNFNVLNLGEHQVVQQWVVYHIGFEKKPLWMENQ
;
A
#
# COMPACT_ATOMS: atom_id res chain seq x y z
N MET A 1 21.55 10.98 17.18
CA MET A 1 21.87 10.46 15.83
C MET A 1 20.62 9.83 15.27
N ALA A 2 20.25 10.10 14.02
CA ALA A 2 19.14 9.39 13.39
C ALA A 2 19.54 7.91 13.23
N LYS A 3 18.74 6.99 13.78
CA LYS A 3 18.95 5.56 13.60
C LYS A 3 18.79 5.26 12.11
N ILE A 4 19.84 4.74 11.48
CA ILE A 4 19.76 4.25 10.09
C ILE A 4 18.78 3.07 10.11
N PHE A 5 17.80 3.10 9.22
CA PHE A 5 16.85 1.99 9.07
C PHE A 5 17.58 0.75 8.55
N ASP A 6 17.38 -0.38 9.22
CA ASP A 6 17.96 -1.66 8.88
C ASP A 6 16.85 -2.62 8.45
N LEU A 7 17.01 -3.25 7.28
CA LEU A 7 16.04 -4.24 6.79
C LEU A 7 15.99 -5.48 7.70
N SER A 8 17.08 -5.81 8.39
CA SER A 8 17.12 -6.97 9.29
C SER A 8 16.24 -6.81 10.53
N SER A 9 15.91 -5.56 10.91
CA SER A 9 15.07 -5.27 12.07
C SER A 9 13.57 -5.32 11.78
N VAL A 10 13.16 -5.51 10.53
CA VAL A 10 11.74 -5.53 10.12
C VAL A 10 11.05 -6.78 10.66
N GLY A 11 10.22 -6.60 11.68
CA GLY A 11 9.39 -7.66 12.26
C GLY A 11 7.95 -7.70 11.75
N PHE A 12 7.49 -6.65 11.06
CA PHE A 12 6.13 -6.55 10.53
C PHE A 12 6.10 -5.83 9.18
N ILE A 13 5.32 -6.36 8.23
CA ILE A 13 5.14 -5.79 6.90
C ILE A 13 3.65 -5.57 6.64
N LYS A 14 3.26 -4.33 6.36
CA LYS A 14 1.92 -4.00 5.85
C LYS A 14 2.00 -3.79 4.33
N ARG A 15 1.18 -4.55 3.60
CA ARG A 15 0.95 -4.32 2.16
C ARG A 15 -0.23 -3.37 1.99
N ILE A 16 -0.03 -2.32 1.21
CA ILE A 16 -1.05 -1.30 0.91
C ILE A 16 -1.16 -1.23 -0.61
N THR A 17 -2.34 -1.56 -1.15
CA THR A 17 -2.61 -1.52 -2.60
C THR A 17 -3.30 -0.21 -2.91
N LEU A 18 -2.75 0.56 -3.84
CA LEU A 18 -3.36 1.79 -4.35
C LEU A 18 -3.68 1.57 -5.83
N GLY A 19 -4.94 1.78 -6.20
CA GLY A 19 -5.42 1.64 -7.57
C GLY A 19 -6.32 0.42 -7.78
N GLN A 20 -6.81 0.32 -9.01
CA GLN A 20 -7.83 -0.63 -9.42
C GLN A 20 -7.23 -2.04 -9.59
N LYS A 21 -7.35 -2.89 -8.56
CA LYS A 21 -6.92 -4.31 -8.62
C LYS A 21 -8.06 -5.28 -8.92
N ASP A 22 -9.28 -4.95 -8.54
CA ASP A 22 -10.48 -5.79 -8.78
C ASP A 22 -11.18 -5.33 -10.06
N THR A 23 -11.84 -6.22 -10.77
CA THR A 23 -12.66 -5.93 -11.96
C THR A 23 -14.12 -5.64 -11.59
N LYS A 24 -14.53 -6.00 -10.37
CA LYS A 24 -15.93 -5.97 -9.94
C LYS A 24 -16.35 -4.69 -9.23
N SER A 25 -15.41 -3.92 -8.71
CA SER A 25 -15.67 -2.68 -7.98
C SER A 25 -14.94 -1.51 -8.63
N VAL A 26 -15.48 -0.30 -8.56
CA VAL A 26 -14.77 0.89 -9.04
C VAL A 26 -13.91 1.47 -7.93
N TYR A 27 -12.64 1.70 -8.20
CA TYR A 27 -11.74 2.44 -7.33
C TYR A 27 -12.03 3.92 -7.44
N THR A 28 -12.76 4.46 -6.46
CA THR A 28 -13.19 5.85 -6.45
C THR A 28 -12.09 6.79 -5.94
N GLU A 29 -12.27 8.09 -6.15
CA GLU A 29 -11.37 9.11 -5.62
C GLU A 29 -11.35 9.13 -4.08
N GLU A 30 -12.49 8.86 -3.44
CA GLU A 30 -12.59 8.76 -1.98
C GLU A 30 -11.77 7.59 -1.44
N GLN A 31 -11.84 6.41 -2.09
CA GLN A 31 -11.01 5.27 -1.72
C GLN A 31 -9.53 5.60 -1.92
N ALA A 32 -9.20 6.25 -3.03
CA ALA A 32 -7.82 6.69 -3.30
C ALA A 32 -7.28 7.63 -2.22
N LYS A 33 -8.12 8.56 -1.74
CA LYS A 33 -7.76 9.48 -0.65
C LYS A 33 -7.53 8.72 0.66
N GLN A 34 -8.41 7.78 1.02
CA GLN A 34 -8.28 6.98 2.24
C GLN A 34 -7.01 6.12 2.23
N ASP A 35 -6.70 5.47 1.10
CA ASP A 35 -5.52 4.64 0.95
C ASP A 35 -4.23 5.48 1.03
N MET A 36 -4.24 6.68 0.43
CA MET A 36 -3.13 7.64 0.53
C MET A 36 -2.95 8.17 1.95
N GLU A 37 -4.03 8.51 2.66
CA GLU A 37 -3.97 8.92 4.06
C GLU A 37 -3.41 7.81 4.95
N PHE A 38 -3.82 6.56 4.72
CA PHE A 38 -3.29 5.42 5.45
C PHE A 38 -1.80 5.18 5.16
N LEU A 39 -1.37 5.26 3.89
CA LEU A 39 0.04 5.18 3.51
C LEU A 39 0.85 6.30 4.18
N ASN A 40 0.38 7.54 4.13
CA ASN A 40 1.02 8.67 4.78
C ASN A 40 1.10 8.50 6.29
N LYS A 41 0.06 7.95 6.94
CA LYS A 41 0.08 7.61 8.36
C LYS A 41 1.16 6.58 8.68
N CYS A 42 1.31 5.55 7.85
CA CYS A 42 2.37 4.55 8.01
C CYS A 42 3.78 5.16 7.93
N LEU A 43 3.96 6.16 7.06
CA LEU A 43 5.26 6.78 6.80
C LEU A 43 5.61 7.93 7.76
N ASN A 44 4.63 8.52 8.44
CA ASN A 44 4.85 9.71 9.26
C ASN A 44 4.60 9.50 10.77
N ASN A 45 3.69 8.61 11.15
CA ASN A 45 3.34 8.41 12.57
C ASN A 45 4.26 7.39 13.23
N PHE A 46 4.45 7.51 14.55
CA PHE A 46 5.23 6.54 15.32
C PHE A 46 4.42 5.26 15.61
N PRO A 47 5.03 4.05 15.56
CA PRO A 47 6.36 3.78 15.03
C PRO A 47 6.41 4.00 13.50
N LYS A 48 7.48 4.65 13.03
CA LYS A 48 7.63 5.07 11.63
C LYS A 48 7.96 3.87 10.75
N GLY A 49 7.11 3.60 9.76
CA GLY A 49 7.35 2.59 8.74
C GLY A 49 8.28 3.09 7.64
N HIS A 50 8.88 2.17 6.90
CA HIS A 50 9.71 2.46 5.73
C HIS A 50 9.22 1.66 4.52
N ILE A 51 9.24 2.27 3.33
CA ILE A 51 8.99 1.54 2.09
C ILE A 51 10.16 0.58 1.88
N ILE A 52 9.88 -0.72 1.89
CA ILE A 52 10.89 -1.77 1.67
C ILE A 52 10.76 -2.42 0.30
N ALA A 53 9.59 -2.29 -0.35
CA ALA A 53 9.37 -2.70 -1.72
C ALA A 53 8.19 -1.92 -2.35
N CYS A 54 8.18 -1.86 -3.67
CA CYS A 54 7.11 -1.26 -4.47
C CYS A 54 6.84 -2.15 -5.70
N GLU A 55 5.61 -2.67 -5.80
CA GLU A 55 5.17 -3.50 -6.91
C GLU A 55 4.29 -2.64 -7.84
N LYS A 56 4.74 -2.38 -9.06
CA LYS A 56 3.91 -1.73 -10.09
C LYS A 56 3.25 -2.81 -10.94
N ASN A 57 1.94 -2.84 -10.93
CA ASN A 57 1.17 -3.88 -11.57
C ASN A 57 0.21 -3.28 -12.60
N PHE A 58 -0.08 -4.07 -13.62
CA PHE A 58 -1.15 -3.78 -14.55
C PHE A 58 -1.78 -5.09 -15.01
N ASN A 59 -3.03 -4.99 -15.46
CA ASN A 59 -3.74 -6.07 -16.10
C ASN A 59 -4.50 -5.51 -17.31
N VAL A 60 -4.61 -6.32 -18.35
CA VAL A 60 -5.37 -5.99 -19.56
C VAL A 60 -6.50 -7.01 -19.67
N LEU A 61 -7.73 -6.51 -19.66
CA LEU A 61 -8.92 -7.33 -19.67
C LEU A 61 -9.72 -7.05 -20.93
N ASN A 62 -10.10 -8.11 -21.62
CA ASN A 62 -11.01 -8.04 -22.75
C ASN A 62 -12.43 -8.32 -22.24
N LEU A 63 -13.29 -7.31 -22.27
CA LEU A 63 -14.69 -7.37 -21.86
C LEU A 63 -15.56 -7.15 -23.12
N GLY A 64 -15.88 -8.25 -23.80
CA GLY A 64 -16.52 -8.18 -25.12
C GLY A 64 -15.58 -7.52 -26.14
N GLU A 65 -16.04 -6.44 -26.76
CA GLU A 65 -15.26 -5.63 -27.72
C GLU A 65 -14.44 -4.51 -27.03
N HIS A 66 -14.58 -4.34 -25.72
CA HIS A 66 -13.85 -3.33 -24.97
C HIS A 66 -12.59 -3.91 -24.34
N GLN A 67 -11.49 -3.15 -24.43
CA GLN A 67 -10.27 -3.42 -23.71
C GLN A 67 -10.16 -2.47 -22.52
N VAL A 68 -10.04 -3.03 -21.32
CA VAL A 68 -9.87 -2.27 -20.08
C VAL A 68 -8.47 -2.53 -19.55
N VAL A 69 -7.75 -1.44 -19.27
CA VAL A 69 -6.45 -1.50 -18.60
C VAL A 69 -6.63 -1.16 -17.14
N GLN A 70 -6.24 -2.06 -16.27
CA GLN A 70 -6.20 -1.86 -14.84
C GLN A 70 -4.76 -1.64 -14.39
N GLN A 71 -4.56 -0.72 -13.45
CA GLN A 71 -3.24 -0.41 -12.91
C GLN A 71 -3.35 -0.18 -11.41
N TRP A 72 -2.37 -0.71 -10.68
CA TRP A 72 -2.25 -0.49 -9.25
C TRP A 72 -0.79 -0.60 -8.80
N VAL A 73 -0.50 0.00 -7.66
CA VAL A 73 0.80 -0.07 -7.00
C VAL A 73 0.61 -0.69 -5.63
N VAL A 74 1.47 -1.64 -5.26
CA VAL A 74 1.51 -2.19 -3.90
C VAL A 74 2.75 -1.67 -3.20
N TYR A 75 2.55 -0.90 -2.14
CA TYR A 75 3.62 -0.49 -1.24
C TYR A 75 3.75 -1.49 -0.09
N HIS A 76 4.98 -1.93 0.15
CA HIS A 76 5.31 -2.78 1.28
C HIS A 76 5.98 -1.92 2.33
N ILE A 77 5.29 -1.72 3.45
CA ILE A 77 5.78 -0.88 4.54
C ILE A 77 6.30 -1.78 5.66
N GLY A 78 7.60 -1.73 5.90
CA GLY A 78 8.29 -2.44 6.97
C GLY A 78 8.29 -1.63 8.27
N PHE A 79 8.01 -2.31 9.38
CA PHE A 79 8.10 -1.79 10.74
C PHE A 79 8.92 -2.77 11.61
N GLU A 80 9.63 -2.24 12.62
CA GLU A 80 10.32 -3.11 13.60
C GLU A 80 9.32 -3.92 14.42
N LYS A 81 8.17 -3.34 14.75
CA LYS A 81 7.05 -3.97 15.45
C LYS A 81 5.74 -3.46 14.86
N LYS A 82 4.68 -4.27 14.97
CA LYS A 82 3.33 -3.87 14.52
C LYS A 82 2.89 -2.60 15.27
N PRO A 83 2.44 -1.53 14.58
CA PRO A 83 1.90 -0.35 15.23
C PRO A 83 0.58 -0.67 15.97
N LEU A 84 0.44 -0.23 17.22
CA LEU A 84 -0.79 -0.46 18.02
C LEU A 84 -2.04 0.10 17.36
N TRP A 85 -1.93 1.24 16.67
CA TRP A 85 -3.04 1.86 15.96
C TRP A 85 -3.50 1.07 14.71
N MET A 86 -2.79 0.02 14.30
CA MET A 86 -3.22 -0.91 13.24
C MET A 86 -4.00 -2.13 13.77
N GLU A 87 -4.13 -2.31 15.09
CA GLU A 87 -4.84 -3.49 15.64
C GLU A 87 -6.36 -3.41 15.47
N ASN A 88 -6.89 -2.22 15.17
CA ASN A 88 -8.33 -1.96 15.04
C ASN A 88 -8.82 -1.88 13.58
N GLN A 89 -8.14 -2.53 12.63
CA GLN A 89 -8.50 -2.48 11.20
C GLN A 89 -8.58 -3.87 10.58
#